data_AF-H0TWK4-F1
#
_entry.id   AF-H0TWK4-F1
#
_cell.length_a   1.000
_cell.length_b   1.000
_cell.length_c   1.000
_cell.angle_alpha   90.00
_cell.angle_beta   90.00
_cell.angle_gamma   90.00
#
_symmetry.space_group_name_H-M   'P 1'
#
loop_
_entity.id
_entity.type
_entity.pdbx_description
1 polymer ?
#
loop_
_entity_poly.entity_id
_entity_poly.type
_entity_poly.pdbx_seq_one_letter_code
_entity_poly.pdbx_strand_id
1 'polypeptide(L)' 'MSWGLMLGQNRNYMLDAWWAVTFPGAAIFLAVLAISLVGDGINDAINPRLRRRT' A
#
# COMPACT_ATOMS: atom_id res chain seq x y z
N MET A 1 3.59 -34.79 22.25
CA MET A 1 3.21 -33.53 21.59
C MET A 1 3.96 -33.47 20.27
N SER A 2 3.32 -33.84 19.16
CA SER A 2 4.00 -34.05 17.88
C SER A 2 4.04 -32.77 17.04
N TRP A 3 5.13 -32.59 16.28
CA TRP A 3 5.30 -31.52 15.29
C TRP A 3 4.17 -31.44 14.25
N GLY A 4 3.50 -32.57 13.96
CA GLY A 4 2.32 -32.62 13.11
C GLY A 4 1.09 -31.92 13.69
N LEU A 5 0.91 -31.93 15.02
CA LEU A 5 -0.18 -31.19 15.69
C LEU A 5 0.08 -29.67 15.65
N MET A 6 1.35 -29.26 15.73
CA MET A 6 1.77 -27.86 15.65
C MET A 6 1.57 -27.27 14.25
N LEU A 7 1.82 -28.04 13.18
CA LEU A 7 1.50 -27.62 11.80
C LEU A 7 -0.02 -27.53 11.58
N GLY A 8 -0.80 -28.43 12.19
CA GLY A 8 -2.27 -28.39 12.14
C GLY A 8 -2.86 -27.18 12.87
N GLN A 9 -2.33 -26.81 14.04
CA GLN A 9 -2.81 -25.65 14.82
C GLN A 9 -2.42 -24.29 14.21
N ASN A 10 -1.30 -24.18 13.49
CA ASN A 10 -0.86 -22.92 12.88
C ASN A 10 -1.56 -22.58 11.55
N ARG A 11 -2.34 -23.50 10.97
CA ARG A 11 -3.12 -23.24 9.76
C ARG A 11 -4.13 -22.09 9.96
N ASN A 12 -4.69 -21.96 11.15
CA ASN A 12 -5.55 -20.82 11.49
C ASN A 12 -4.74 -19.53 11.65
N TYR A 13 -3.55 -19.56 12.25
CA TYR A 13 -2.66 -18.39 12.36
C TYR A 13 -2.18 -17.84 11.00
N MET A 14 -1.96 -18.72 10.01
CA MET A 14 -1.60 -18.31 8.64
C MET A 14 -2.72 -17.58 7.92
N LEU A 15 -3.99 -17.88 8.22
CA LEU A 15 -5.15 -17.17 7.66
C LEU A 15 -5.54 -15.94 8.49
N ASP A 16 -5.22 -15.95 9.79
CA ASP A 16 -5.54 -14.85 10.70
C ASP A 16 -4.58 -13.67 10.49
N ALA A 17 -3.27 -13.91 10.31
CA ALA A 17 -2.27 -12.84 10.18
C ALA A 17 -2.20 -12.14 8.80
N TRP A 18 -3.32 -11.99 8.09
CA TRP A 18 -3.37 -11.23 6.82
C TRP A 18 -2.89 -9.77 7.02
N TRP A 19 -3.20 -9.19 8.17
CA TRP A 19 -2.79 -7.83 8.56
C TRP A 19 -1.27 -7.64 8.58
N ALA A 20 -0.48 -8.68 8.83
CA ALA A 20 0.97 -8.58 8.90
C ALA A 20 1.60 -8.22 7.54
N VAL A 21 0.90 -8.51 6.44
CA VAL A 21 1.30 -8.16 5.07
C VAL A 21 0.55 -6.93 4.58
N THR A 22 -0.75 -6.81 4.90
CA THR A 22 -1.59 -5.72 4.41
C THR A 22 -1.21 -4.36 5.00
N PHE A 23 -0.82 -4.28 6.28
CA PHE A 23 -0.42 -3.00 6.90
C PHE A 23 0.83 -2.38 6.24
N PRO A 24 1.98 -3.08 6.17
CA PRO A 24 3.16 -2.51 5.53
C PRO A 24 2.94 -2.27 4.03
N GLY A 25 2.18 -3.14 3.36
CA GLY A 25 1.81 -2.94 1.95
C GLY A 25 0.96 -1.68 1.72
N ALA A 26 -0.06 -1.46 2.55
CA ALA A 26 -0.91 -0.28 2.47
C ALA A 26 -0.16 1.01 2.82
N ALA A 27 0.75 0.97 3.79
CA ALA A 27 1.59 2.11 4.14
C ALA A 27 2.48 2.56 2.97
N ILE A 28 3.12 1.60 2.29
CA ILE A 28 3.94 1.90 1.10
C ILE A 28 3.06 2.42 -0.04
N PHE A 29 1.92 1.78 -0.29
CA PHE A 29 0.97 2.23 -1.33
C PHE A 29 0.53 3.68 -1.10
N LEU A 30 0.12 4.03 0.12
CA LEU A 30 -0.27 5.40 0.46
C LEU A 30 0.89 6.38 0.36
N ALA A 31 2.10 6.00 0.79
CA ALA A 31 3.28 6.84 0.69
C ALA A 31 3.62 7.15 -0.77
N VAL A 32 3.63 6.14 -1.63
CA VAL A 32 3.88 6.30 -3.07
C VAL A 32 2.77 7.15 -3.70
N LEU A 33 1.50 6.86 -3.40
CA LEU A 33 0.35 7.60 -3.93
C LEU A 33 0.40 9.08 -3.54
N ALA A 34 0.72 9.39 -2.27
CA ALA A 34 0.88 10.76 -1.80
C ALA A 34 2.02 11.48 -2.52
N ILE A 35 3.18 10.83 -2.68
CA ILE A 35 4.32 11.41 -3.39
C ILE A 35 3.99 11.62 -4.88
N SER A 36 3.31 10.66 -5.52
CA SER A 36 2.87 10.78 -6.93
C SER A 36 1.91 11.94 -7.13
N LEU A 37 0.87 12.07 -6.28
CA LEU A 37 -0.08 13.19 -6.35
C LEU A 37 0.56 14.55 -6.06
N VAL A 38 1.47 14.62 -5.10
CA VAL A 38 2.23 15.85 -4.83
C VAL A 38 3.11 16.19 -6.02
N GLY A 39 3.76 15.21 -6.64
CA GLY A 39 4.54 15.40 -7.87
C GLY A 39 3.69 15.90 -9.03
N ASP A 40 2.53 15.31 -9.25
CA ASP A 40 1.59 15.70 -10.30
C ASP A 40 0.99 17.08 -10.03
N GLY A 41 0.60 17.38 -8.79
CA GLY A 41 0.06 18.68 -8.40
C GLY A 41 1.11 19.80 -8.49
N ILE A 42 2.36 19.52 -8.12
CA ILE A 42 3.49 20.45 -8.34
C ILE A 42 3.73 20.65 -9.83
N ASN A 43 3.72 19.56 -10.62
CA ASN A 43 3.90 19.65 -12.07
C ASN A 43 2.80 20.48 -12.72
N ASP A 44 1.53 20.27 -12.35
CA ASP A 44 0.39 21.06 -12.86
C ASP A 44 0.48 22.54 -12.46
N ALA A 45 0.88 22.83 -11.20
CA ALA A 45 1.12 24.20 -10.75
C ALA A 45 2.30 24.88 -11.49
N ILE A 46 3.33 24.12 -11.87
CA ILE A 46 4.54 24.61 -12.58
C ILE A 46 4.35 24.61 -14.11
N ASN A 47 3.46 23.79 -14.66
CA ASN A 47 3.06 23.79 -16.08
C ASN A 47 1.74 24.55 -16.27
N PRO A 48 1.74 25.89 -16.41
CA PRO A 48 0.54 26.67 -16.70
C PRO A 48 -0.02 26.46 -18.13
N ARG A 49 0.24 25.31 -18.77
CA ARG A 49 0.04 25.09 -20.20
C ARG A 49 -1.40 24.80 -20.64
N LEU A 50 -2.39 24.88 -19.74
CA LEU A 50 -3.80 24.75 -20.12
C LEU A 50 -4.73 25.87 -19.64
N ARG A 51 -4.21 27.08 -19.36
CA ARG A 51 -5.05 28.25 -19.03
C ARG A 51 -5.12 29.31 -20.14
N ARG A 52 -4.79 28.97 -21.39
CA ARG A 52 -4.79 29.94 -22.51
C ARG A 52 -5.37 29.40 -23.82
N ARG A 53 -6.49 28.67 -23.74
CA ARG A 53 -7.34 28.36 -24.90
C ARG A 53 -8.81 28.53 -24.52
N THR A 54 -9.19 29.76 -24.20
CA THR A 54 -10.55 30.26 -24.33
C THR A 54 -10.46 31.71 -24.76
#